data_AF-A0A135TCC0-F1
#
_entry.id   AF-A0A135TCC0-F1
#
_cell.length_a   1.000
_cell.length_b   1.000
_cell.length_c   1.000
_cell.angle_alpha   90.00
_cell.angle_beta   90.00
_cell.angle_gamma   90.00
#
_symmetry.space_group_name_H-M   'P 1'
#
loop_
_entity.id
_entity.type
_entity.pdbx_description
1 polymer ?
#
loop_
_entity_poly.entity_id
_entity_poly.type
_entity_poly.pdbx_seq_one_letter_code
_entity_poly.pdbx_strand_id
1 'polypeptide(L)'
;MFHALDQLVKGLLASGKKSWRVDPLRPVSFIASDGGRLGEQASAARRSPPSQNWGPIVERCHGMATLAGTSQFSELLSVFGSVLWSTKKMVRTAAPDFLVYFWKICIAFFQVRIGGRRDYLCLRLFLYNLRAYPARSLSVGAHHAVTAFTTSFIVVIESEPLDLKVTLGLASLLGGDHAIVLSMTTHCVRHWPVVRRADELWRITRDISMGKATTGRLQATIMTRAFDFTTEISTAHHLEGASNVRDAGSAEASQAMAFGCLETAIEILRKGSIECQIRAVAFAKRLEVYLRASGRKKQGLEEKDRGRDVRLAIKRAVMEPSWVPRFVPTMRKSSRRRAPTTAAWAAQKRRTRIESREHLTCMLQTETRTRISA
;
A
#
# COMPACT_ATOMS: atom_id res chain seq x y z
N MET A 1 -6.41 -5.81 -11.24
CA MET A 1 -5.72 -6.42 -10.08
C MET A 1 -6.02 -5.71 -8.76
N PHE A 2 -5.72 -4.41 -8.60
CA PHE A 2 -5.91 -3.70 -7.32
C PHE A 2 -7.33 -3.74 -6.78
N HIS A 3 -8.33 -3.60 -7.65
CA HIS A 3 -9.72 -3.78 -7.26
C HIS A 3 -9.99 -5.19 -6.72
N ALA A 4 -9.44 -6.24 -7.34
CA ALA A 4 -9.60 -7.62 -6.86
C ALA A 4 -8.85 -7.88 -5.55
N LEU A 5 -7.69 -7.24 -5.33
CA LEU A 5 -6.97 -7.28 -4.06
C LEU A 5 -7.74 -6.59 -2.95
N ASP A 6 -8.30 -5.40 -3.22
CA ASP A 6 -9.17 -4.66 -2.29
C ASP A 6 -10.41 -5.48 -1.93
N GLN A 7 -11.09 -6.08 -2.92
CA GLN A 7 -12.23 -6.98 -2.68
C GLN A 7 -11.84 -8.22 -1.87
N LEU A 8 -10.64 -8.77 -2.08
CA LEU A 8 -10.13 -9.88 -1.28
C LEU A 8 -9.84 -9.47 0.16
N VAL A 9 -9.18 -8.33 0.38
CA VAL A 9 -8.95 -7.81 1.74
C VAL A 9 -10.28 -7.54 2.43
N LYS A 10 -11.22 -6.87 1.77
CA LYS A 10 -12.57 -6.62 2.28
C LYS A 10 -13.34 -7.91 2.57
N GLY A 11 -13.26 -8.91 1.69
CA GLY A 11 -13.89 -10.21 1.87
C GLY A 11 -13.31 -11.00 3.04
N LEU A 12 -11.97 -11.03 3.18
CA LEU A 12 -11.29 -11.64 4.32
C LEU A 12 -11.71 -10.96 5.64
N LEU A 13 -11.80 -9.62 5.64
CA LEU A 13 -12.26 -8.85 6.79
C LEU A 13 -13.74 -9.08 7.12
N ALA A 14 -14.62 -9.16 6.13
CA ALA A 14 -16.04 -9.43 6.31
C ALA A 14 -16.31 -10.86 6.82
N SER A 15 -15.47 -11.83 6.41
CA SER A 15 -15.58 -13.23 6.84
C SER A 15 -15.02 -13.51 8.25
N GLY A 16 -14.23 -12.59 8.81
CA GLY A 16 -13.63 -12.72 10.15
C GLY A 16 -14.23 -11.75 11.18
N LYS A 17 -14.88 -12.29 12.23
CA LYS A 17 -15.45 -11.53 13.38
C LYS A 17 -14.43 -10.81 14.29
N LYS A 18 -13.38 -10.16 13.77
CA LYS A 18 -12.44 -9.36 14.58
C LYS A 18 -11.96 -8.10 13.85
N SER A 19 -12.13 -6.95 14.50
CA SER A 19 -11.53 -5.68 14.10
C SER A 19 -10.02 -5.71 14.32
N TRP A 20 -9.26 -5.27 13.33
CA TRP A 20 -7.81 -5.11 13.42
C TRP A 20 -7.50 -3.75 14.04
N ARG A 21 -6.73 -3.69 15.13
CA ARG A 21 -6.13 -2.44 15.61
C ARG A 21 -4.63 -2.48 15.35
N VAL A 22 -4.12 -1.44 14.71
CA VAL A 22 -2.69 -1.22 14.49
C VAL A 22 -2.19 -0.37 15.66
N ASP A 23 -1.17 -0.87 16.37
CA ASP A 23 -0.46 -0.11 17.41
C ASP A 23 0.64 0.74 16.74
N PRO A 24 0.59 2.08 16.82
CA PRO A 24 1.52 2.97 16.11
C PRO A 24 2.94 3.04 16.70
N LEU A 25 3.24 2.41 17.85
CA LEU A 25 4.51 2.64 18.57
C LEU A 25 5.51 1.46 18.59
N ARG A 26 5.21 0.31 17.97
CA ARG A 26 6.16 -0.82 17.90
C ARG A 26 6.57 -1.16 16.46
N PRO A 27 7.83 -1.56 16.22
CA PRO A 27 8.20 -2.25 14.99
C PRO A 27 7.27 -3.44 14.82
N VAL A 28 6.62 -3.52 13.66
CA VAL A 28 5.51 -4.42 13.36
C VAL A 28 5.82 -5.86 13.80
N SER A 29 5.33 -6.26 14.98
CA SER A 29 5.20 -7.65 15.40
C SER A 29 3.71 -7.96 15.51
N PHE A 30 3.27 -8.88 14.66
CA PHE A 30 1.89 -9.36 14.64
C PHE A 30 1.77 -10.53 15.61
N ILE A 31 1.62 -10.23 16.90
CA ILE A 31 1.25 -11.24 17.89
C ILE A 31 -0.24 -11.06 18.17
N ALA A 32 -1.02 -12.13 18.00
CA ALA A 32 -2.41 -12.16 18.44
C ALA A 32 -2.47 -11.74 19.90
N SER A 33 -3.36 -10.80 20.23
CA SER A 33 -3.50 -10.27 21.59
C SER A 33 -3.57 -11.41 22.60
N ASP A 34 -2.50 -11.63 23.35
CA ASP A 34 -2.49 -12.58 24.45
C ASP A 34 -3.27 -11.92 25.58
N GLY A 35 -4.46 -12.44 25.84
CA GLY A 35 -5.38 -11.90 26.84
C GLY A 35 -4.78 -12.06 28.23
N GLY A 36 -3.99 -11.08 28.66
CA GLY A 36 -3.49 -10.95 30.01
C GLY A 36 -4.64 -10.82 31.01
N ARG A 37 -4.88 -11.94 31.70
CA ARG A 37 -5.51 -12.13 33.01
C ARG A 37 -5.75 -10.85 33.84
N LEU A 38 -7.02 -10.61 34.14
CA LEU A 38 -7.50 -10.38 35.51
C LEU A 38 -8.99 -10.73 35.55
N GLY A 39 -9.30 -11.92 36.09
CA GLY A 39 -10.66 -12.46 36.16
C GLY A 39 -10.67 -13.98 36.17
N GLU A 40 -10.23 -14.58 37.28
CA GLU A 40 -10.48 -15.99 37.59
C GLU A 40 -11.99 -16.20 37.80
N GLN A 41 -12.63 -17.00 36.94
CA GLN A 41 -13.38 -18.20 37.33
C GLN A 41 -14.13 -18.79 36.13
N ALA A 42 -13.96 -20.11 35.96
CA ALA A 42 -14.79 -21.04 35.21
C ALA A 42 -15.17 -20.67 33.76
N SER A 43 -14.32 -21.02 32.79
CA SER A 43 -14.78 -21.22 31.41
C SER A 43 -13.97 -22.33 30.74
N ALA A 44 -14.68 -23.36 30.27
CA ALA A 44 -14.14 -24.48 29.54
C ALA A 44 -13.24 -24.03 28.37
N ALA A 45 -12.01 -24.56 28.38
CA ALA A 45 -11.00 -24.63 27.33
C ALA A 45 -11.41 -24.11 25.93
N ARG A 46 -11.40 -22.79 25.71
CA ARG A 46 -11.18 -22.23 24.38
C ARG A 46 -9.70 -22.30 24.07
N ARG A 47 -9.23 -23.47 23.65
CA ARG A 47 -7.93 -23.59 22.98
C ARG A 47 -7.96 -22.68 21.76
N SER A 48 -7.11 -21.67 21.73
CA SER A 48 -6.83 -20.91 20.52
C SER A 48 -6.52 -21.91 19.41
N PRO A 49 -7.13 -21.81 18.22
CA PRO A 49 -6.82 -22.72 17.13
C PRO A 49 -5.30 -22.69 16.91
N PRO A 50 -4.65 -23.85 16.75
CA PRO A 50 -3.20 -23.92 16.58
C PRO A 50 -2.82 -22.97 15.45
N SER A 51 -1.90 -22.04 15.74
CA SER A 51 -1.41 -21.08 14.76
C SER A 51 -0.95 -21.87 13.53
N GLN A 52 -1.57 -21.59 12.40
CA GLN A 52 -1.23 -22.28 11.16
C GLN A 52 0.23 -21.98 10.83
N ASN A 53 1.06 -23.02 10.87
CA ASN A 53 2.50 -22.86 10.68
C ASN A 53 2.80 -22.73 9.18
N TRP A 54 2.75 -21.50 8.67
CA TRP A 54 3.08 -21.15 7.29
C TRP A 54 4.58 -21.17 7.00
N GLY A 55 5.43 -21.03 8.03
CA GLY A 55 6.89 -20.98 7.91
C GLY A 55 7.47 -22.15 7.12
N PRO A 56 7.16 -23.42 7.49
CA PRO A 56 7.63 -24.61 6.77
C PRO A 56 7.25 -24.68 5.29
N ILE A 57 6.17 -24.01 4.86
CA ILE A 57 5.78 -23.98 3.45
C ILE A 57 6.69 -23.00 2.71
N VAL A 58 6.92 -21.82 3.29
CA VAL A 58 7.79 -20.79 2.72
C VAL A 58 9.22 -21.31 2.61
N GLU A 59 9.74 -21.98 3.63
CA GLU A 59 11.09 -22.58 3.61
C GLU A 59 11.21 -23.65 2.50
N ARG A 60 10.20 -24.51 2.34
CA ARG A 60 10.14 -25.48 1.24
C ARG A 60 10.17 -24.80 -0.13
N CYS A 61 9.47 -23.68 -0.30
CA CYS A 61 9.48 -22.93 -1.55
C CYS A 61 10.86 -22.32 -1.84
N HIS A 62 11.58 -21.84 -0.82
CA HIS A 62 12.95 -21.33 -1.02
C HIS A 62 13.92 -22.46 -1.39
N GLY A 63 13.81 -23.62 -0.73
CA GLY A 63 14.60 -24.80 -1.07
C GLY A 63 14.42 -25.27 -2.52
N MET A 64 13.25 -25.05 -3.12
CA MET A 64 13.00 -25.38 -4.53
C MET A 64 13.90 -24.63 -5.50
N ALA A 65 14.31 -23.39 -5.20
CA ALA A 65 15.23 -22.66 -6.07
C ALA A 65 16.61 -23.34 -6.11
N THR A 66 17.08 -23.84 -4.96
CA THR A 66 18.30 -24.64 -4.85
C THR A 66 18.18 -25.97 -5.59
N LEU A 67 17.08 -26.71 -5.40
CA LEU A 67 16.82 -27.99 -6.11
C LEU A 67 16.76 -27.82 -7.63
N ALA A 68 16.17 -26.72 -8.10
CA ALA A 68 16.13 -26.41 -9.53
C ALA A 68 17.53 -26.09 -10.08
N GLY A 69 18.37 -25.41 -9.28
CA GLY A 69 19.77 -25.15 -9.63
C GLY A 69 20.62 -26.42 -9.71
N THR A 70 20.34 -27.42 -8.87
CA THR A 70 21.03 -28.73 -8.88
C THR A 70 20.41 -29.74 -9.83
N SER A 71 19.40 -29.36 -10.62
CA SER A 71 18.68 -30.23 -11.57
C SER A 71 18.02 -31.47 -10.96
N GLN A 72 17.67 -31.42 -9.66
CA GLN A 72 16.95 -32.50 -8.95
C GLN A 72 15.43 -32.38 -9.18
N PHE A 73 14.99 -32.70 -10.40
CA PHE A 73 13.61 -32.43 -10.82
C PHE A 73 12.56 -33.32 -10.12
N SER A 74 12.88 -34.56 -9.78
CA SER A 74 12.00 -35.46 -9.02
C SER A 74 11.66 -34.88 -7.64
N GLU A 75 12.69 -34.43 -6.93
CA GLU A 75 12.61 -33.82 -5.61
C GLU A 75 11.88 -32.49 -5.69
N LEU A 76 12.20 -31.66 -6.70
CA LEU A 76 11.50 -30.41 -6.98
C LEU A 76 9.99 -30.63 -7.15
N LEU A 77 9.58 -31.61 -7.96
CA LEU A 77 8.17 -31.94 -8.19
C LEU A 77 7.48 -32.45 -6.93
N SER A 78 8.16 -33.29 -6.15
CA SER A 78 7.65 -33.79 -4.87
C SER A 78 7.42 -32.65 -3.88
N VAL A 79 8.40 -31.74 -3.72
CA VAL A 79 8.29 -30.56 -2.86
C VAL A 79 7.18 -29.63 -3.36
N PHE A 80 7.10 -29.40 -4.68
CA PHE A 80 6.05 -28.56 -5.27
C PHE A 80 4.65 -29.12 -5.00
N GLY A 81 4.44 -30.42 -5.21
CA GLY A 81 3.17 -31.09 -4.89
C GLY A 81 2.79 -30.94 -3.43
N SER A 82 3.77 -31.07 -2.51
CA SER A 82 3.58 -30.86 -1.09
C SER A 82 3.17 -29.41 -0.74
N VAL A 83 3.76 -28.42 -1.41
CA VAL A 83 3.40 -27.00 -1.27
C VAL A 83 1.99 -26.74 -1.77
N LEU A 84 1.63 -27.27 -2.95
CA LEU A 84 0.27 -27.13 -3.50
C LEU A 84 -0.77 -27.71 -2.56
N TRP A 85 -0.54 -28.92 -2.05
CA TRP A 85 -1.44 -29.57 -1.10
C TRP A 85 -1.59 -28.76 0.20
N SER A 86 -0.49 -28.24 0.73
CA SER A 86 -0.49 -27.46 1.97
C SER A 86 -1.23 -26.14 1.78
N THR A 87 -0.93 -25.40 0.71
CA THR A 87 -1.59 -24.12 0.39
C THR A 87 -3.10 -24.32 0.18
N LYS A 88 -3.48 -25.40 -0.49
CA LYS A 88 -4.86 -25.82 -0.71
C LYS A 88 -5.63 -25.99 0.61
N LYS A 89 -5.02 -26.60 1.63
CA LYS A 89 -5.64 -26.73 2.96
C LYS A 89 -5.87 -25.36 3.60
N MET A 90 -4.96 -24.41 3.38
CA MET A 90 -4.99 -23.10 4.04
C MET A 90 -5.94 -22.10 3.38
N VAL A 91 -6.08 -22.14 2.05
CA VAL A 91 -7.08 -21.32 1.34
C VAL A 91 -8.49 -21.60 1.87
N ARG A 92 -8.80 -22.87 2.21
CA ARG A 92 -10.11 -23.22 2.82
C ARG A 92 -10.36 -22.51 4.14
N THR A 93 -9.30 -22.25 4.90
CA THR A 93 -9.41 -21.64 6.22
C THR A 93 -9.48 -20.12 6.18
N ALA A 94 -9.29 -19.51 5.01
CA ALA A 94 -9.35 -18.06 4.80
C ALA A 94 -8.59 -17.26 5.88
N ALA A 95 -7.44 -17.78 6.31
CA ALA A 95 -6.65 -17.13 7.36
C ALA A 95 -6.27 -15.73 6.88
N PRO A 96 -6.35 -14.71 7.75
CA PRO A 96 -6.09 -13.33 7.34
C PRO A 96 -4.65 -13.11 6.87
N ASP A 97 -3.72 -13.91 7.39
CA ASP A 97 -2.30 -13.85 7.00
C ASP A 97 -2.03 -14.49 5.64
N PHE A 98 -3.04 -15.10 5.01
CA PHE A 98 -2.95 -15.78 3.71
C PHE A 98 -2.20 -14.94 2.68
N LEU A 99 -2.55 -13.64 2.58
CA LEU A 99 -1.95 -12.76 1.58
C LEU A 99 -0.45 -12.56 1.78
N VAL A 100 0.01 -12.44 3.02
CA VAL A 100 1.43 -12.27 3.35
C VAL A 100 2.23 -13.51 2.93
N TYR A 101 1.71 -14.70 3.22
CA TYR A 101 2.40 -15.94 2.88
C TYR A 101 2.26 -16.34 1.42
N PHE A 102 1.09 -16.14 0.82
CA PHE A 102 0.87 -16.22 -0.63
C PHE A 102 1.95 -15.42 -1.35
N TRP A 103 2.24 -14.22 -0.85
CA TRP A 103 3.25 -13.35 -1.42
C TRP A 103 4.65 -13.92 -1.36
N LYS A 104 5.07 -14.39 -0.18
CA LYS A 104 6.37 -15.05 0.01
C LYS A 104 6.54 -16.27 -0.88
N ILE A 105 5.49 -17.08 -1.02
CA ILE A 105 5.47 -18.24 -1.92
C ILE A 105 5.63 -17.80 -3.38
N CYS A 106 4.92 -16.75 -3.80
CA CYS A 106 5.04 -16.22 -5.16
C CYS A 106 6.46 -15.73 -5.47
N ILE A 107 7.10 -15.02 -4.54
CA ILE A 107 8.49 -14.57 -4.67
C ILE A 107 9.44 -15.76 -4.80
N ALA A 108 9.31 -16.76 -3.92
CA ALA A 108 10.14 -17.95 -3.97
C ALA A 108 9.99 -18.68 -5.31
N PHE A 109 8.76 -18.89 -5.79
CA PHE A 109 8.52 -19.52 -7.10
C PHE A 109 8.97 -18.68 -8.29
N PHE A 110 8.99 -17.35 -8.16
CA PHE A 110 9.55 -16.48 -9.18
C PHE A 110 11.08 -16.67 -9.34
N GLN A 111 11.76 -17.11 -8.27
CA GLN A 111 13.20 -17.38 -8.28
C GLN A 111 13.54 -18.77 -8.81
N VAL A 112 12.60 -19.72 -8.81
CA VAL A 112 12.80 -21.08 -9.34
C VAL A 112 12.97 -21.03 -10.86
N ARG A 113 14.18 -21.33 -11.35
CA ARG A 113 14.49 -21.40 -12.79
C ARG A 113 14.72 -22.85 -13.20
N ILE A 114 13.87 -23.36 -14.08
CA ILE A 114 13.97 -24.72 -14.63
C ILE A 114 14.61 -24.61 -16.02
N GLY A 115 15.75 -25.28 -16.21
CA GLY A 115 16.43 -25.33 -17.52
C GLY A 115 16.89 -23.97 -18.05
N GLY A 116 17.24 -23.03 -17.16
CA GLY A 116 17.71 -21.69 -17.53
C GLY A 116 16.66 -20.74 -18.13
N ARG A 117 15.44 -21.23 -18.42
CA ARG A 117 14.36 -20.43 -18.98
C ARG A 117 13.72 -19.54 -17.91
N ARG A 118 13.28 -18.34 -18.30
CA ARG A 118 12.65 -17.34 -17.41
C ARG A 118 11.13 -17.43 -17.45
N ASP A 119 10.58 -18.63 -17.57
CA ASP A 119 9.17 -18.82 -17.93
C ASP A 119 8.25 -18.86 -16.71
N TYR A 120 8.81 -18.67 -15.49
CA TYR A 120 8.09 -18.63 -14.22
C TYR A 120 7.11 -19.80 -14.04
N LEU A 121 7.49 -20.99 -14.53
CA LEU A 121 6.60 -22.14 -14.66
C LEU A 121 5.97 -22.56 -13.34
N CYS A 122 6.77 -22.69 -12.27
CA CYS A 122 6.26 -23.04 -10.93
C CYS A 122 5.26 -22.02 -10.42
N LEU A 123 5.51 -20.72 -10.62
CA LEU A 123 4.60 -19.65 -10.24
C LEU A 123 3.29 -19.74 -11.02
N ARG A 124 3.34 -19.93 -12.35
CA ARG A 124 2.14 -20.10 -13.17
C ARG A 124 1.31 -21.29 -12.70
N LEU A 125 1.93 -22.46 -12.57
CA LEU A 125 1.27 -23.68 -12.11
C LEU A 125 0.63 -23.51 -10.73
N PHE A 126 1.32 -22.82 -9.81
CA PHE A 126 0.80 -22.51 -8.49
C PHE A 126 -0.48 -21.66 -8.56
N LEU A 127 -0.46 -20.60 -9.35
CA LEU A 127 -1.61 -19.70 -9.50
C LEU A 127 -2.78 -20.38 -10.20
N TYR A 128 -2.51 -21.17 -11.24
CA TYR A 128 -3.55 -21.97 -11.89
C TYR A 128 -4.19 -22.97 -10.92
N ASN A 129 -3.38 -23.63 -10.08
CA ASN A 129 -3.88 -24.55 -9.06
C ASN A 129 -4.75 -23.82 -8.01
N LEU A 130 -4.30 -22.66 -7.54
CA LEU A 130 -5.05 -21.81 -6.62
C LEU A 130 -6.38 -21.34 -7.20
N ARG A 131 -6.39 -20.92 -8.48
CA ARG A 131 -7.60 -20.50 -9.19
C ARG A 131 -8.60 -21.64 -9.34
N ALA A 132 -8.13 -22.84 -9.69
CA ALA A 132 -8.97 -24.01 -9.90
C ALA A 132 -9.63 -24.50 -8.60
N TYR A 133 -9.11 -24.10 -7.43
CA TYR A 133 -9.53 -24.70 -6.18
C TYR A 133 -10.92 -24.27 -5.69
N PRO A 134 -11.26 -22.96 -5.60
CA PRO A 134 -12.60 -22.54 -5.22
C PRO A 134 -13.66 -22.95 -6.26
N ALA A 135 -13.29 -23.04 -7.54
CA ALA A 135 -14.18 -23.42 -8.63
C ALA A 135 -14.74 -24.85 -8.48
N ARG A 136 -14.05 -25.74 -7.76
CA ARG A 136 -14.51 -27.11 -7.47
C ARG A 136 -15.43 -27.22 -6.26
N SER A 137 -15.58 -26.15 -5.48
CA SER A 137 -16.47 -26.12 -4.32
C SER A 137 -17.82 -25.56 -4.74
N LEU A 138 -18.81 -26.45 -4.89
CA LEU A 138 -20.19 -26.10 -5.30
C LEU A 138 -20.83 -24.98 -4.45
N SER A 139 -20.42 -24.83 -3.20
CA SER A 139 -20.97 -23.88 -2.24
C SER A 139 -20.43 -22.44 -2.32
N VAL A 140 -19.30 -22.21 -3.00
CA VAL A 140 -18.55 -20.93 -2.89
C VAL A 140 -18.56 -20.11 -4.19
N GLY A 141 -19.01 -20.71 -5.31
CA GLY A 141 -19.24 -20.03 -6.59
C GLY A 141 -17.98 -19.46 -7.24
N ALA A 142 -18.12 -19.05 -8.52
CA ALA A 142 -17.04 -18.43 -9.29
C ALA A 142 -16.56 -17.07 -8.73
N HIS A 143 -17.33 -16.50 -7.78
CA HIS A 143 -17.10 -15.16 -7.22
C HIS A 143 -16.22 -15.13 -5.97
N HIS A 144 -15.58 -16.24 -5.60
CA HIS A 144 -14.66 -16.24 -4.46
C HIS A 144 -13.52 -15.23 -4.68
N ALA A 145 -13.26 -14.39 -3.69
CA ALA A 145 -12.31 -13.28 -3.85
C ALA A 145 -10.87 -13.75 -4.15
N VAL A 146 -10.46 -14.92 -3.64
CA VAL A 146 -9.16 -15.52 -3.99
C VAL A 146 -9.12 -15.89 -5.48
N THR A 147 -10.22 -16.36 -6.06
CA THR A 147 -10.29 -16.68 -7.50
C THR A 147 -10.17 -15.42 -8.34
N ALA A 148 -10.89 -14.35 -8.00
CA ALA A 148 -10.83 -13.08 -8.70
C ALA A 148 -9.43 -12.45 -8.61
N PHE A 149 -8.83 -12.48 -7.43
CA PHE A 149 -7.46 -12.02 -7.19
C PHE A 149 -6.43 -12.84 -7.99
N THR A 150 -6.48 -14.17 -7.88
CA THR A 150 -5.55 -15.07 -8.59
C THR A 150 -5.69 -14.94 -10.10
N THR A 151 -6.92 -14.81 -10.61
CA THR A 151 -7.17 -14.59 -12.05
C THR A 151 -6.57 -13.27 -12.51
N SER A 152 -6.77 -12.19 -11.74
CA SER A 152 -6.13 -10.90 -12.04
C SER A 152 -4.61 -11.00 -12.05
N PHE A 153 -4.04 -11.79 -11.13
CA PHE A 153 -2.60 -11.96 -10.99
C PHE A 153 -2.00 -12.78 -12.12
N ILE A 154 -2.71 -13.82 -12.59
CA ILE A 154 -2.33 -14.60 -13.78
C ILE A 154 -2.26 -13.68 -15.01
N VAL A 155 -3.27 -12.84 -15.25
CA VAL A 155 -3.29 -11.91 -16.39
C VAL A 155 -2.07 -10.98 -16.38
N VAL A 156 -1.66 -10.48 -15.20
CA VAL A 156 -0.45 -9.65 -15.06
C VAL A 156 0.82 -10.43 -15.40
N ILE A 157 0.91 -11.70 -14.96
CA ILE A 157 2.07 -12.56 -15.23
C ILE A 157 2.17 -12.97 -16.70
N GLU A 158 1.02 -13.12 -17.37
CA GLU A 158 0.96 -13.56 -18.76
C GLU A 158 1.15 -12.43 -19.76
N SER A 159 0.66 -11.23 -19.45
CA SER A 159 0.85 -10.05 -20.30
C SER A 159 2.32 -9.61 -20.31
N GLU A 160 2.88 -9.27 -19.14
CA GLU A 160 4.27 -8.85 -19.03
C GLU A 160 4.86 -9.26 -17.65
N PRO A 161 5.65 -10.33 -17.57
CA PRO A 161 6.20 -10.77 -16.28
C PRO A 161 7.29 -9.84 -15.72
N LEU A 162 7.80 -8.91 -16.53
CA LEU A 162 8.65 -7.82 -16.06
C LEU A 162 7.81 -6.71 -15.40
N ASP A 163 6.63 -6.43 -15.95
CA ASP A 163 5.65 -5.53 -15.36
C ASP A 163 5.02 -6.08 -14.11
N LEU A 164 5.06 -7.39 -13.86
CA LEU A 164 4.73 -7.91 -12.54
C LEU A 164 5.54 -7.17 -11.47
N LYS A 165 6.86 -6.97 -11.66
CA LYS A 165 7.71 -6.26 -10.69
C LYS A 165 7.30 -4.81 -10.50
N VAL A 166 6.94 -4.13 -11.58
CA VAL A 166 6.52 -2.72 -11.57
C VAL A 166 5.13 -2.57 -10.98
N THR A 167 4.20 -3.45 -11.34
CA THR A 167 2.83 -3.55 -10.83
C THR A 167 2.83 -3.86 -9.34
N LEU A 168 3.79 -4.65 -8.85
CA LEU A 168 3.98 -4.89 -7.42
C LEU A 168 4.59 -3.69 -6.70
N GLY A 169 5.51 -2.98 -7.36
CA GLY A 169 5.96 -1.66 -6.91
C GLY A 169 4.81 -0.65 -6.84
N LEU A 170 3.90 -0.65 -7.81
CA LEU A 170 2.71 0.21 -7.86
C LEU A 170 1.61 -0.22 -6.87
N ALA A 171 1.58 -1.48 -6.43
CA ALA A 171 0.68 -1.94 -5.38
C ALA A 171 0.86 -1.17 -4.08
N SER A 172 2.10 -0.80 -3.78
CA SER A 172 2.45 0.04 -2.65
C SER A 172 1.87 1.46 -2.73
N LEU A 173 1.78 1.99 -3.95
CA LEU A 173 1.31 3.33 -4.25
C LEU A 173 -0.21 3.46 -4.11
N LEU A 174 -0.92 2.34 -4.21
CA LEU A 174 -2.37 2.27 -4.12
C LEU A 174 -2.87 1.71 -2.78
N GLY A 175 -2.00 1.06 -2.01
CA GLY A 175 -2.33 0.37 -0.75
C GLY A 175 -2.28 1.24 0.51
N GLY A 176 -2.40 2.57 0.39
CA GLY A 176 -2.17 3.53 1.49
C GLY A 176 -2.89 3.25 2.81
N ASP A 177 -4.01 2.52 2.77
CA ASP A 177 -4.82 2.18 3.95
C ASP A 177 -4.77 0.69 4.37
N HIS A 178 -3.99 -0.13 3.68
CA HIS A 178 -3.94 -1.58 3.92
C HIS A 178 -2.54 -2.03 4.35
N ALA A 179 -2.35 -2.17 5.66
CA ALA A 179 -1.10 -2.62 6.29
C ALA A 179 -0.54 -3.93 5.69
N ILE A 180 -1.41 -4.80 5.15
CA ILE A 180 -1.02 -6.04 4.46
C ILE A 180 -0.34 -5.73 3.12
N VAL A 181 -0.86 -4.78 2.33
CA VAL A 181 -0.29 -4.37 1.04
C VAL A 181 1.03 -3.64 1.25
N LEU A 182 1.11 -2.81 2.29
CA LEU A 182 2.35 -2.19 2.73
C LEU A 182 3.37 -3.25 3.15
N SER A 183 3.01 -4.23 3.99
CA SER A 183 3.90 -5.32 4.42
C SER A 183 4.41 -6.18 3.24
N MET A 184 3.53 -6.53 2.30
CA MET A 184 3.91 -7.23 1.06
C MET A 184 4.92 -6.41 0.24
N THR A 185 4.70 -5.10 0.14
CA THR A 185 5.63 -4.20 -0.56
C THR A 185 6.97 -4.13 0.16
N THR A 186 6.98 -3.89 1.47
CA THR A 186 8.22 -3.73 2.24
C THR A 186 9.08 -5.00 2.17
N HIS A 187 8.45 -6.18 2.15
CA HIS A 187 9.14 -7.45 1.94
C HIS A 187 9.71 -7.59 0.52
N CYS A 188 9.02 -7.10 -0.52
CA CYS A 188 9.55 -7.04 -1.88
C CYS A 188 10.77 -6.12 -2.00
N VAL A 189 10.74 -4.97 -1.35
CA VAL A 189 11.82 -3.97 -1.39
C VAL A 189 13.11 -4.52 -0.76
N ARG A 190 13.01 -5.27 0.34
CA ARG A 190 14.18 -5.81 1.06
C ARG A 190 14.98 -6.89 0.32
N HIS A 191 14.38 -7.62 -0.63
CA HIS A 191 15.00 -8.84 -1.19
C HIS A 191 15.33 -8.78 -2.68
N TRP A 192 15.20 -7.62 -3.35
CA TRP A 192 15.31 -7.55 -4.81
C TRP A 192 16.41 -6.57 -5.28
N PRO A 193 16.96 -6.73 -6.52
CA PRO A 193 17.60 -5.64 -7.28
C PRO A 193 16.63 -4.49 -7.63
N VAL A 194 15.62 -4.26 -6.79
CA VAL A 194 14.59 -3.21 -6.90
C VAL A 194 15.29 -1.89 -6.70
N VAL A 195 16.28 -1.78 -5.80
CA VAL A 195 17.01 -0.53 -5.57
C VAL A 195 17.60 0.00 -6.88
N ARG A 196 18.36 -0.84 -7.62
CA ARG A 196 18.96 -0.41 -8.89
C ARG A 196 17.90 0.06 -9.90
N ARG A 197 16.75 -0.64 -9.97
CA ARG A 197 15.63 -0.26 -10.84
C ARG A 197 14.84 0.95 -10.31
N ALA A 198 14.78 1.12 -9.00
CA ALA A 198 14.14 2.23 -8.33
C ALA A 198 14.99 3.49 -8.56
N ASP A 199 16.32 3.39 -8.54
CA ASP A 199 17.22 4.50 -8.87
C ASP A 199 17.15 4.88 -10.36
N GLU A 200 17.00 3.89 -11.24
CA GLU A 200 16.77 4.14 -12.67
C GLU A 200 15.41 4.80 -12.91
N LEU A 201 14.34 4.26 -12.32
CA LEU A 201 13.01 4.82 -12.39
C LEU A 201 12.94 6.20 -11.71
N TRP A 202 13.66 6.39 -10.60
CA TRP A 202 13.76 7.67 -9.90
C TRP A 202 14.39 8.71 -10.81
N ARG A 203 15.51 8.39 -11.48
CA ARG A 203 16.13 9.30 -12.47
C ARG A 203 15.16 9.68 -13.59
N ILE A 204 14.52 8.70 -14.22
CA ILE A 204 13.55 8.94 -15.31
C ILE A 204 12.39 9.82 -14.83
N THR A 205 11.78 9.46 -13.71
CA THR A 205 10.60 10.15 -13.18
C THR A 205 10.95 11.52 -12.60
N ARG A 206 12.16 11.69 -12.05
CA ARG A 206 12.73 12.98 -11.64
C ARG A 206 12.86 13.91 -12.84
N ASP A 207 13.48 13.47 -13.93
CA ASP A 207 13.75 14.31 -15.10
C ASP A 207 12.44 14.76 -15.76
N ILE A 208 11.47 13.85 -15.89
CA ILE A 208 10.12 14.17 -16.39
C ILE A 208 9.42 15.15 -15.45
N SER A 209 9.46 14.91 -14.14
CA SER A 209 8.79 15.77 -13.15
C SER A 209 9.45 17.14 -13.09
N MET A 210 10.78 17.22 -13.23
CA MET A 210 11.53 18.47 -13.27
C MET A 210 11.15 19.28 -14.52
N GLY A 211 11.08 18.67 -15.71
CA GLY A 211 10.63 19.35 -16.93
C GLY A 211 9.18 19.85 -16.84
N LYS A 212 8.30 19.13 -16.14
CA LYS A 212 6.93 19.59 -15.86
C LYS A 212 6.89 20.70 -14.80
N ALA A 213 7.77 20.66 -13.81
CA ALA A 213 7.88 21.67 -12.78
C ALA A 213 8.37 23.01 -13.34
N THR A 214 9.36 23.00 -14.23
CA THR A 214 9.90 24.22 -14.86
C THR A 214 8.88 24.90 -15.78
N THR A 215 7.97 24.12 -16.39
CA THR A 215 6.88 24.64 -17.23
C THR A 215 5.61 25.01 -16.46
N GLY A 216 5.59 24.85 -15.13
CA GLY A 216 4.40 25.10 -14.30
C GLY A 216 3.26 24.10 -14.52
N ARG A 217 3.54 22.95 -15.15
CA ARG A 217 2.54 21.92 -15.52
C ARG A 217 2.62 20.67 -14.65
N LEU A 218 3.32 20.73 -13.52
CA LEU A 218 3.46 19.57 -12.63
C LEU A 218 2.13 19.30 -11.89
N GLN A 219 1.40 18.30 -12.38
CA GLN A 219 0.16 17.79 -11.80
C GLN A 219 0.38 16.43 -11.12
N ALA A 220 -0.48 16.10 -10.16
CA ALA A 220 -0.48 14.81 -9.46
C ALA A 220 -0.99 13.67 -10.36
N THR A 221 -0.12 13.25 -11.26
CA THR A 221 -0.29 12.14 -12.22
C THR A 221 0.36 10.85 -11.71
N ILE A 222 0.19 9.75 -12.45
CA ILE A 222 0.88 8.48 -12.18
C ILE A 222 2.41 8.67 -12.14
N MET A 223 2.96 9.51 -13.02
CA MET A 223 4.40 9.77 -13.07
C MET A 223 4.92 10.47 -11.80
N THR A 224 4.20 11.47 -11.29
CA THR A 224 4.58 12.14 -10.02
C THR A 224 4.44 11.23 -8.82
N ARG A 225 3.47 10.31 -8.82
CA ARG A 225 3.35 9.29 -7.77
C ARG A 225 4.50 8.30 -7.83
N ALA A 226 4.89 7.86 -9.03
CA ALA A 226 6.08 7.03 -9.22
C ALA A 226 7.36 7.73 -8.74
N PHE A 227 7.51 9.03 -9.03
CA PHE A 227 8.63 9.85 -8.53
C PHE A 227 8.67 9.91 -6.99
N ASP A 228 7.54 10.23 -6.38
CA ASP A 228 7.37 10.29 -4.93
C ASP A 228 7.69 8.94 -4.26
N PHE A 229 7.16 7.84 -4.78
CA PHE A 229 7.43 6.50 -4.27
C PHE A 229 8.88 6.06 -4.42
N THR A 230 9.47 6.28 -5.60
CA THR A 230 10.88 5.92 -5.82
C THR A 230 11.82 6.76 -4.96
N THR A 231 11.45 8.02 -4.68
CA THR A 231 12.18 8.86 -3.71
C THR A 231 12.14 8.23 -2.32
N GLU A 232 10.98 7.74 -1.86
CA GLU A 232 10.87 7.04 -0.58
C GLU A 232 11.74 5.78 -0.52
N ILE A 233 11.73 4.95 -1.58
CA ILE A 233 12.55 3.74 -1.65
C ILE A 233 14.04 4.07 -1.61
N SER A 234 14.52 4.94 -2.49
CA SER A 234 15.96 5.27 -2.57
C SER A 234 16.44 5.90 -1.27
N THR A 235 15.64 6.77 -0.66
CA THR A 235 15.95 7.34 0.67
C THR A 235 16.08 6.24 1.74
N ALA A 236 15.11 5.33 1.82
CA ALA A 236 15.13 4.25 2.80
C ALA A 236 16.33 3.32 2.61
N HIS A 237 16.64 2.97 1.36
CA HIS A 237 17.79 2.13 1.02
C HIS A 237 19.10 2.76 1.48
N HIS A 238 19.32 4.05 1.16
CA HIS A 238 20.54 4.75 1.54
C HIS A 238 20.67 4.94 3.05
N LEU A 239 19.56 5.17 3.78
CA LEU A 239 19.59 5.24 5.25
C LEU A 239 19.88 3.89 5.89
N GLU A 240 19.30 2.80 5.37
CA GLU A 240 19.60 1.44 5.82
C GLU A 240 21.06 1.09 5.56
N GLY A 241 21.57 1.41 4.36
CA GLY A 241 22.99 1.32 4.04
C GLY A 241 23.87 2.06 5.04
N ALA A 242 23.53 3.31 5.36
CA ALA A 242 24.27 4.10 6.35
C ALA A 242 24.27 3.46 7.75
N SER A 243 23.19 2.81 8.16
CA SER A 243 23.10 2.15 9.46
C SER A 243 23.91 0.85 9.56
N ASN A 244 24.16 0.18 8.43
CA ASN A 244 24.83 -1.11 8.39
C ASN A 244 26.35 -1.03 8.17
N VAL A 245 26.85 0.12 7.69
CA VAL A 245 28.27 0.29 7.40
C VAL A 245 29.03 0.73 8.64
N ARG A 246 30.16 0.07 8.92
CA ARG A 246 31.07 0.42 10.03
C ARG A 246 31.97 1.61 9.74
N ASP A 247 32.26 1.83 8.46
CA ASP A 247 33.09 2.94 8.00
C ASP A 247 32.29 4.25 8.00
N ALA A 248 32.78 5.24 8.76
CA ALA A 248 32.10 6.52 8.92
C ALA A 248 31.96 7.27 7.59
N GLY A 249 32.95 7.17 6.69
CA GLY A 249 32.92 7.86 5.40
C GLY A 249 31.83 7.31 4.48
N SER A 250 31.70 5.99 4.39
CA SER A 250 30.65 5.33 3.60
C SER A 250 29.26 5.53 4.20
N ALA A 251 29.14 5.56 5.54
CA ALA A 251 27.89 5.91 6.20
C ALA A 251 27.47 7.36 5.89
N GLU A 252 28.40 8.31 5.93
CA GLU A 252 28.14 9.71 5.58
C GLU A 252 27.76 9.87 4.11
N ALA A 253 28.47 9.20 3.19
CA ALA A 253 28.14 9.22 1.76
C ALA A 253 26.72 8.67 1.50
N SER A 254 26.35 7.59 2.18
CA SER A 254 25.01 7.02 2.08
C SER A 254 23.94 7.97 2.64
N GLN A 255 24.19 8.63 3.77
CA GLN A 255 23.29 9.66 4.30
C GLN A 255 23.14 10.85 3.35
N ALA A 256 24.25 11.31 2.76
CA ALA A 256 24.23 12.41 1.79
C ALA A 256 23.37 12.08 0.57
N MET A 257 23.43 10.84 0.06
CA MET A 257 22.57 10.38 -1.02
C MET A 257 21.09 10.37 -0.62
N ALA A 258 20.77 9.89 0.60
CA ALA A 258 19.40 9.92 1.11
C ALA A 258 18.85 11.35 1.22
N PHE A 259 19.64 12.28 1.74
CA PHE A 259 19.23 13.68 1.90
C PHE A 259 19.08 14.37 0.55
N GLY A 260 20.01 14.15 -0.40
CA GLY A 260 19.92 14.68 -1.75
C GLY A 260 18.67 14.21 -2.50
N CYS A 261 18.25 12.96 -2.30
CA CYS A 261 16.99 12.45 -2.87
C CYS A 261 15.78 13.25 -2.35
N LEU A 262 15.70 13.46 -1.04
CA LEU A 262 14.62 14.22 -0.39
C LEU A 262 14.62 15.69 -0.83
N GLU A 263 15.77 16.35 -0.81
CA GLU A 263 15.92 17.75 -1.22
C GLU A 263 15.46 17.97 -2.67
N THR A 264 15.89 17.08 -3.58
CA THR A 264 15.48 17.10 -4.99
C THR A 264 13.97 16.96 -5.13
N ALA A 265 13.36 16.01 -4.41
CA ALA A 265 11.93 15.80 -4.44
C ALA A 265 11.14 16.99 -3.89
N ILE A 266 11.58 17.57 -2.77
CA ILE A 266 10.98 18.77 -2.18
C ILE A 266 11.03 19.93 -3.17
N GLU A 267 12.16 20.13 -3.86
CA GLU A 267 12.29 21.20 -4.85
C GLU A 267 11.36 21.05 -6.05
N ILE A 268 11.24 19.84 -6.59
CA ILE A 268 10.39 19.58 -7.76
C ILE A 268 8.92 19.68 -7.35
N LEU A 269 8.51 18.99 -6.29
CA LEU A 269 7.11 18.85 -5.90
C LEU A 269 6.50 20.17 -5.39
N ARG A 270 7.28 21.05 -4.75
CA ARG A 270 6.77 22.37 -4.30
C ARG A 270 6.33 23.29 -5.45
N LYS A 271 6.79 23.02 -6.68
CA LYS A 271 6.42 23.79 -7.90
C LYS A 271 5.16 23.25 -8.58
N GLY A 272 4.56 22.16 -8.07
CA GLY A 272 3.40 21.52 -8.67
C GLY A 272 2.05 21.92 -8.07
N SER A 273 1.04 21.11 -8.38
CA SER A 273 -0.31 21.23 -7.84
C SER A 273 -0.34 21.13 -6.30
N ILE A 274 -1.48 21.47 -5.69
CA ILE A 274 -1.66 21.40 -4.22
C ILE A 274 -1.30 20.00 -3.68
N GLU A 275 -1.69 18.93 -4.39
CA GLU A 275 -1.33 17.56 -4.00
C GLU A 275 0.19 17.33 -4.00
N CYS A 276 0.91 17.83 -5.01
CA CYS A 276 2.38 17.77 -5.04
C CYS A 276 2.99 18.55 -3.88
N GLN A 277 2.47 19.75 -3.59
CA GLN A 277 2.95 20.58 -2.49
C GLN A 277 2.74 19.91 -1.12
N ILE A 278 1.61 19.21 -0.92
CA ILE A 278 1.36 18.42 0.29
C ILE A 278 2.44 17.33 0.46
N ARG A 279 2.81 16.63 -0.62
CA ARG A 279 3.91 15.63 -0.58
C ARG A 279 5.27 16.28 -0.33
N ALA A 280 5.54 17.46 -0.89
CA ALA A 280 6.75 18.23 -0.60
C ALA A 280 6.87 18.56 0.91
N VAL A 281 5.77 18.97 1.56
CA VAL A 281 5.74 19.21 3.02
C VAL A 281 6.03 17.92 3.81
N ALA A 282 5.49 16.78 3.37
CA ALA A 282 5.75 15.49 4.02
C ALA A 282 7.23 15.12 3.95
N PHE A 283 7.88 15.32 2.79
CA PHE A 283 9.31 15.09 2.64
C PHE A 283 10.16 16.06 3.46
N ALA A 284 9.83 17.35 3.47
CA ALA A 284 10.52 18.35 4.29
C ALA A 284 10.51 17.95 5.78
N LYS A 285 9.35 17.49 6.29
CA LYS A 285 9.24 17.01 7.67
C LYS A 285 10.10 15.77 7.93
N ARG A 286 10.18 14.83 6.98
CA ARG A 286 11.04 13.64 7.13
C ARG A 286 12.52 14.03 7.12
N LEU A 287 12.93 14.90 6.20
CA LEU A 287 14.30 15.42 6.12
C LEU A 287 14.70 16.13 7.41
N GLU A 288 13.83 16.98 7.97
CA GLU A 288 14.02 17.61 9.30
C GLU A 288 14.33 16.57 10.39
N VAL A 289 13.55 15.48 10.45
CA VAL A 289 13.73 14.42 11.46
C VAL A 289 15.09 13.72 11.28
N TYR A 290 15.46 13.39 10.05
CA TYR A 290 16.74 12.73 9.79
C TYR A 290 17.96 13.64 10.02
N LEU A 291 17.87 14.92 9.64
CA LEU A 291 18.92 15.91 9.93
C LEU A 291 19.12 16.08 11.44
N ARG A 292 18.05 16.09 12.23
CA ARG A 292 18.18 16.12 13.69
C ARG A 292 18.81 14.85 14.27
N ALA A 293 18.40 13.67 13.77
CA ALA A 293 18.94 12.40 14.22
C ALA A 293 20.45 12.25 13.90
N SER A 294 20.90 12.82 12.78
CA SER A 294 22.32 12.84 12.37
C SER A 294 23.17 13.91 13.07
N GLY A 295 22.62 14.67 14.02
CA GLY A 295 23.33 15.75 14.72
C GLY A 295 23.35 17.09 13.97
N ARG A 296 22.81 17.18 12.76
CA ARG A 296 22.73 18.39 11.92
C ARG A 296 21.55 19.29 12.31
N LYS A 297 21.47 19.68 13.58
CA LYS A 297 20.33 20.42 14.17
C LYS A 297 20.00 21.73 13.45
N LYS A 298 21.02 22.50 13.02
CA LYS A 298 20.84 23.79 12.32
C LYS A 298 20.14 23.61 10.97
N GLN A 299 20.64 22.70 10.14
CA GLN A 299 20.00 22.36 8.86
C GLN A 299 18.57 21.83 9.06
N GLY A 300 18.34 21.04 10.11
CA GLY A 300 16.98 20.59 10.45
C GLY A 300 16.02 21.72 10.84
N LEU A 301 16.50 22.85 11.39
CA LEU A 301 15.67 24.03 11.64
C LEU A 301 15.37 24.79 10.35
N GLU A 302 16.36 24.95 9.47
CA GLU A 302 16.18 25.57 8.15
C GLU A 302 15.14 24.81 7.32
N GLU A 303 15.20 23.48 7.29
CA GLU A 303 14.23 22.66 6.55
C GLU A 303 12.82 22.71 7.17
N LYS A 304 12.72 22.81 8.50
CA LYS A 304 11.44 23.02 9.19
C LYS A 304 10.76 24.31 8.74
N ASP A 305 11.55 25.39 8.62
CA ASP A 305 11.04 26.68 8.21
C ASP A 305 10.68 26.69 6.71
N ARG A 306 11.49 26.06 5.86
CA ARG A 306 11.12 25.79 4.46
C ARG A 306 9.79 25.03 4.33
N GLY A 307 9.60 23.98 5.13
CA GLY A 307 8.33 23.24 5.18
C GLY A 307 7.17 24.06 5.74
N ARG A 308 7.42 25.08 6.58
CA ARG A 308 6.42 26.04 7.04
C ARG A 308 5.98 26.97 5.90
N ASP A 309 6.93 27.45 5.10
CA ASP A 309 6.64 28.35 3.97
C ASP A 309 5.77 27.67 2.91
N VAL A 310 6.06 26.40 2.58
CA VAL A 310 5.23 25.62 1.65
C VAL A 310 3.81 25.44 2.23
N ARG A 311 3.66 25.16 3.53
CA ARG A 311 2.34 25.07 4.17
C ARG A 311 1.57 26.39 4.12
N LEU A 312 2.25 27.51 4.34
CA LEU A 312 1.65 28.84 4.24
C LEU A 312 1.26 29.17 2.79
N ALA A 313 2.03 28.73 1.80
CA ALA A 313 1.70 28.86 0.38
C ALA A 313 0.45 28.04 0.03
N ILE A 314 0.37 26.77 0.47
CA ILE A 314 -0.83 25.92 0.32
C ILE A 314 -2.03 26.60 0.97
N LYS A 315 -1.90 27.07 2.22
CA LYS A 315 -2.99 27.74 2.94
C LYS A 315 -3.47 28.97 2.19
N ARG A 316 -2.56 29.78 1.63
CA ARG A 316 -2.91 30.93 0.79
C ARG A 316 -3.66 30.48 -0.46
N ALA A 317 -3.13 29.54 -1.23
CA ALA A 317 -3.78 29.05 -2.45
C ALA A 317 -5.17 28.43 -2.21
N VAL A 318 -5.38 27.77 -1.07
CA VAL A 318 -6.68 27.18 -0.68
C VAL A 318 -7.66 28.25 -0.18
N MET A 319 -7.17 29.26 0.53
CA MET A 319 -7.99 30.34 1.09
C MET A 319 -8.25 31.48 0.11
N GLU A 320 -7.43 31.61 -0.94
CA GLU A 320 -7.60 32.61 -1.98
C GLU A 320 -8.93 32.32 -2.71
N PRO A 321 -9.93 33.21 -2.61
CA PRO A 321 -11.27 32.97 -3.10
C PRO A 321 -11.29 33.07 -4.63
N SER A 322 -10.73 32.07 -5.31
CA SER A 322 -10.88 31.86 -6.75
C SER A 322 -12.33 31.51 -7.14
N TRP A 323 -13.18 31.25 -6.15
CA TRP A 323 -14.61 31.00 -6.26
C TRP A 323 -15.42 32.12 -5.58
N VAL A 324 -15.21 33.39 -5.97
CA VAL A 324 -16.34 34.32 -5.96
C VAL A 324 -17.08 34.03 -7.26
N PRO A 325 -18.19 33.25 -7.26
CA PRO A 325 -19.02 33.21 -8.45
C PRO A 325 -19.37 34.67 -8.76
N ARG A 326 -19.04 35.13 -9.97
CA ARG A 326 -19.61 36.37 -10.52
C ARG A 326 -21.10 36.12 -10.67
N PHE A 327 -21.82 36.12 -9.55
CA PHE A 327 -23.21 36.48 -9.52
C PHE A 327 -23.23 37.95 -9.93
N VAL A 328 -23.39 38.19 -11.23
CA VAL A 328 -23.99 39.44 -11.68
C VAL A 328 -25.35 39.44 -11.01
N PRO A 329 -25.59 40.30 -9.99
CA PRO A 329 -26.87 40.33 -9.34
C PRO A 329 -27.84 40.90 -10.37
N THR A 330 -28.61 40.06 -11.05
CA THR A 330 -29.88 40.47 -11.63
C THR A 330 -30.75 40.87 -10.44
N MET A 331 -30.67 42.15 -10.08
CA MET A 331 -31.42 42.79 -9.01
C MET A 331 -32.93 42.68 -9.31
N ARG A 332 -33.53 41.54 -8.97
CA ARG A 332 -34.95 41.53 -8.59
C ARG A 332 -34.97 42.01 -7.14
N LYS A 333 -35.45 43.24 -6.95
CA LYS A 333 -35.66 43.88 -5.64
C LYS A 333 -36.59 43.02 -4.78
N SER A 334 -36.07 42.01 -4.09
CA SER A 334 -36.74 41.35 -2.98
C SER A 334 -36.18 41.90 -1.68
N SER A 335 -37.08 42.24 -0.77
CA SER A 335 -36.83 42.81 0.56
C SER A 335 -35.59 42.23 1.26
N ARG A 336 -34.77 43.12 1.82
CA ARG A 336 -33.55 42.82 2.59
C ARG A 336 -33.84 41.75 3.66
N ARG A 337 -33.43 40.50 3.43
CA ARG A 337 -33.31 39.52 4.50
C ARG A 337 -32.05 39.80 5.30
N ARG A 338 -32.21 40.01 6.61
CA ARG A 338 -31.09 40.12 7.56
C ARG A 338 -30.16 38.93 7.42
N ALA A 339 -28.86 39.17 7.55
CA ALA A 339 -27.85 38.13 7.56
C ALA A 339 -28.21 37.07 8.62
N PRO A 340 -28.16 35.77 8.28
CA PRO A 340 -28.49 34.71 9.22
C PRO A 340 -27.51 34.74 10.40
N THR A 341 -28.07 34.70 11.61
CA THR A 341 -27.27 34.63 12.83
C THR A 341 -26.46 33.33 12.86
N THR A 342 -25.37 33.30 13.63
CA THR A 342 -24.53 32.10 13.83
C THR A 342 -25.36 30.88 14.25
N ALA A 343 -26.43 31.09 15.02
CA ALA A 343 -27.39 30.06 15.42
C ALA A 343 -28.21 29.52 14.23
N ALA A 344 -28.66 30.39 13.32
CA ALA A 344 -29.36 29.97 12.11
C ALA A 344 -28.44 29.16 11.18
N TRP A 345 -27.16 29.51 11.10
CA TRP A 345 -26.17 28.75 10.33
C TRP A 345 -25.91 27.37 10.93
N ALA A 346 -25.80 27.28 12.27
CA ALA A 346 -25.67 26.01 12.97
C ALA A 346 -26.92 25.12 12.79
N ALA A 347 -28.12 25.70 12.80
CA ALA A 347 -29.38 24.99 12.55
C ALA A 347 -29.46 24.46 11.10
N GLN A 348 -29.08 25.28 10.11
CA GLN A 348 -29.01 24.88 8.69
C GLN A 348 -28.06 23.69 8.51
N LYS A 349 -26.88 23.73 9.14
CA LYS A 349 -25.88 22.66 9.06
C LYS A 349 -26.33 21.37 9.75
N ARG A 350 -27.18 21.46 10.78
CA ARG A 350 -27.81 20.29 11.40
C ARG A 350 -28.88 19.70 10.48
N ARG A 351 -29.71 20.53 9.83
CA ARG A 351 -30.71 20.05 8.85
C ARG A 351 -30.07 19.32 7.69
N THR A 352 -29.03 19.89 7.06
CA THR A 352 -28.37 19.23 5.93
C THR A 352 -27.71 17.91 6.32
N ARG A 353 -27.20 17.78 7.55
CA ARG A 353 -26.70 16.50 8.07
C ARG A 353 -27.81 15.47 8.26
N ILE A 354 -28.97 15.88 8.77
CA ILE A 354 -30.13 15.00 8.95
C ILE A 354 -30.64 14.53 7.58
N GLU A 355 -30.84 15.45 6.64
CA GLU A 355 -31.28 15.14 5.26
C GLU A 355 -30.29 14.20 4.54
N SER A 356 -28.97 14.43 4.69
CA SER A 356 -27.96 13.52 4.12
C SER A 356 -28.02 12.11 4.72
N ARG A 357 -28.35 12.00 6.02
CA ARG A 357 -28.47 10.71 6.72
C ARG A 357 -29.74 9.97 6.29
N GLU A 358 -30.84 10.68 6.13
CA GLU A 358 -32.10 10.14 5.63
C GLU A 358 -31.96 9.66 4.18
N HIS A 359 -31.27 10.42 3.32
CA HIS A 359 -30.97 10.02 1.95
C HIS A 359 -30.14 8.74 1.90
N LEU A 360 -29.09 8.64 2.72
CA LEU A 360 -28.28 7.41 2.86
C LEU A 360 -29.10 6.22 3.34
N THR A 361 -30.00 6.43 4.29
CA THR A 361 -30.88 5.38 4.83
C THR A 361 -31.86 4.89 3.77
N CYS A 362 -32.42 5.82 2.97
CA CYS A 362 -33.30 5.50 1.84
C CYS A 362 -32.56 4.66 0.79
N MET A 363 -31.35 5.07 0.37
CA MET A 363 -30.56 4.29 -0.59
C MET A 363 -30.27 2.87 -0.10
N LEU A 364 -29.87 2.72 1.17
CA LEU A 364 -29.58 1.42 1.76
C LEU A 364 -30.82 0.52 1.82
N GLN A 365 -31.99 1.08 2.16
CA GLN A 365 -33.26 0.34 2.15
C GLN A 365 -33.66 -0.11 0.73
N THR A 366 -33.43 0.75 -0.26
CA THR A 366 -33.70 0.44 -1.67
C THR A 366 -32.81 -0.72 -2.16
N GLU A 367 -31.52 -0.69 -1.81
CA GLU A 367 -30.56 -1.74 -2.17
C GLU A 367 -30.91 -3.09 -1.52
N THR A 368 -31.35 -3.10 -0.25
CA THR A 368 -31.82 -4.33 0.41
C THR A 368 -33.08 -4.91 -0.23
N ARG A 369 -34.00 -4.08 -0.72
CA ARG A 369 -35.20 -4.57 -1.41
C ARG A 369 -34.87 -5.19 -2.77
N THR A 370 -33.96 -4.57 -3.54
CA THR A 370 -33.54 -5.13 -4.82
C THR A 370 -32.80 -6.47 -4.72
N ARG A 371 -32.20 -6.80 -3.57
CA ARG A 371 -31.52 -8.09 -3.34
C ARG A 371 -32.44 -9.21 -2.86
N ILE A 372 -33.67 -8.90 -2.43
CA ILE A 372 -34.65 -9.91 -1.98
C ILE A 372 -35.58 -10.32 -3.12
N SER A 373 -35.66 -9.50 -4.18
CA SER A 373 -36.51 -9.75 -5.35
C SER A 373 -35.77 -10.31 -6.58
N ALA A 374 -34.48 -10.67 -6.43
CA ALA A 374 -33.65 -11.33 -7.44
C ALA A 374 -33.09 -12.62 -6.83
#